data_AF-A0A5B7BFF9-F1
#
_entry.id   AF-A0A5B7BFF9-F1
#
_cell.length_a   1.000
_cell.length_b   1.000
_cell.length_c   1.000
_cell.angle_alpha   90.00
_cell.angle_beta   90.00
_cell.angle_gamma   90.00
#
_symmetry.space_group_name_H-M   'P 1'
#
loop_
_entity.id
_entity.type
_entity.pdbx_description
1 polymer ?
#
loop_
_entity_poly.entity_id
_entity_poly.type
_entity_poly.pdbx_seq_one_letter_code
_entity_poly.pdbx_strand_id
1 'polypeptide(L)'
;WSSLRNANSYAELHYYSNICRLFRFTDGQEMYVKFKVRPFDEKINEDSGKVEPIGILPPETGAIPREKNDKRPLLFLAEDFQNRVNSPGGVRYIFQLQFQPIPQDDATQDIALDCTKPWDETEFPFIDVGEIIIDQNLTKEQSEELEFNPFLRCHEVDVIRATSSSESASIDHGRSLIYEICQHLRNGEPLPEAWRIFLEQSDVKVDLSGCPMAAALEEKDSGKMTLARTWYQTSWAIFAQPLLQTALPYYLMGLLVFSPLNWVIYLKDTMNCPLHWLLPLFWVSSGILAALACAVAKWIWVGKKKEGGSVMMWSKGVFMDTIWQAFRTLVGDYFMEMTSGSVLFVLWMKLMGSDIDASQGAYVDSMGAVLNPEMVEIARGGCVGREALLFGHIYEGEGGKVKFGKIRVGEGGFVGSRAVAMPGVRVESGGCLGALSLAMKEEIVKSR
;
A
#
# COMPACT_ATOMS: atom_id res chain seq x y z
N TRP A 1 -22.88 1.76 7.44
CA TRP A 1 -24.19 2.04 6.80
C TRP A 1 -24.96 3.14 7.52
N SER A 2 -25.17 3.06 8.84
CA SER A 2 -25.90 4.07 9.62
C SER A 2 -25.35 5.50 9.56
N SER A 3 -24.06 5.69 9.23
CA SER A 3 -23.43 7.01 9.06
C SER A 3 -23.54 7.58 7.63
N LEU A 4 -24.01 6.80 6.66
CA LEU A 4 -24.05 7.20 5.26
C LEU A 4 -25.37 7.90 4.95
N ARG A 5 -25.30 8.95 4.13
CA ARG A 5 -26.46 9.75 3.71
C ARG A 5 -26.43 10.00 2.20
N ASN A 6 -27.54 9.78 1.52
CA ASN A 6 -27.81 10.26 0.17
C ASN A 6 -28.44 11.66 0.30
N ALA A 7 -27.57 12.67 0.47
CA ALA A 7 -27.99 14.03 0.70
C ALA A 7 -28.45 14.71 -0.61
N ASN A 8 -29.47 15.56 -0.50
CA ASN A 8 -29.86 16.50 -1.57
C ASN A 8 -29.27 17.89 -1.36
N SER A 9 -28.95 18.25 -0.11
CA SER A 9 -28.33 19.52 0.27
C SER A 9 -27.52 19.34 1.56
N TYR A 10 -26.43 20.09 1.72
CA TYR A 10 -25.71 20.20 3.01
C TYR A 10 -26.58 20.89 4.08
N ALA A 11 -27.52 21.74 3.68
CA ALA A 11 -28.42 22.45 4.59
C ALA A 11 -29.46 21.56 5.29
N GLU A 12 -29.60 20.31 4.84
CA GLU A 12 -30.64 19.38 5.28
C GLU A 12 -30.08 18.20 6.08
N LEU A 13 -28.87 18.35 6.62
CA LEU A 13 -28.18 17.32 7.38
C LEU A 13 -28.02 17.72 8.86
N HIS A 14 -28.05 16.71 9.72
CA HIS A 14 -27.67 16.82 11.12
C HIS A 14 -26.19 16.48 11.26
N TYR A 15 -25.45 17.36 11.93
CA TYR A 15 -24.01 17.21 12.14
C TYR A 15 -23.72 17.01 13.62
N TYR A 16 -22.79 16.10 13.91
CA TYR A 16 -22.42 15.72 15.27
C TYR A 16 -20.92 15.85 15.43
N SER A 17 -20.49 16.34 16.58
CA SER A 17 -19.08 16.27 16.98
C SER A 17 -18.62 14.82 17.19
N ASN A 18 -19.54 13.93 17.63
CA ASN A 18 -19.34 12.53 18.06
C ASN A 18 -18.40 12.33 19.26
N ILE A 19 -17.39 13.18 19.35
CA ILE A 19 -16.38 13.23 20.36
C ILE A 19 -16.89 14.00 21.57
N CYS A 20 -16.50 13.53 22.76
CA CYS A 20 -16.75 14.22 24.02
C CYS A 20 -15.65 15.24 24.32
N ARG A 21 -16.05 16.42 24.84
CA ARG A 21 -15.14 17.46 25.34
C ARG A 21 -15.38 17.72 26.82
N LEU A 22 -14.42 18.36 27.44
CA LEU A 22 -14.54 18.88 28.79
C LEU A 22 -15.20 20.26 28.74
N PHE A 23 -16.22 20.48 29.54
CA PHE A 23 -16.96 21.74 29.65
C PHE A 23 -16.89 22.26 31.08
N ARG A 24 -16.34 23.47 31.26
CA ARG A 24 -16.13 24.09 32.58
C ARG A 24 -17.16 25.19 32.83
N PHE A 25 -17.86 25.07 33.94
CA PHE A 25 -18.79 26.09 34.42
C PHE A 25 -18.06 27.20 35.17
N THR A 26 -18.75 28.32 35.38
CA THR A 26 -18.20 29.49 36.08
C THR A 26 -17.89 29.23 37.55
N ASP A 27 -18.48 28.20 38.15
CA ASP A 27 -18.20 27.71 39.51
C ASP A 27 -17.02 26.72 39.57
N GLY A 28 -16.39 26.42 38.43
CA GLY A 28 -15.29 25.47 38.31
C GLY A 28 -15.73 24.01 38.21
N GLN A 29 -17.03 23.71 38.19
CA GLN A 29 -17.51 22.36 37.92
C GLN A 29 -17.20 21.96 36.48
N GLU A 30 -16.73 20.72 36.29
CA GLU A 30 -16.47 20.16 34.97
C GLU A 30 -17.51 19.10 34.62
N MET A 31 -17.96 19.13 33.36
CA MET A 31 -18.86 18.15 32.78
C MET A 31 -18.35 17.70 31.42
N TYR A 32 -18.84 16.56 30.96
CA TYR A 32 -18.65 16.09 29.61
C TYR A 32 -19.69 16.70 28.69
N VAL A 33 -19.29 17.14 27.50
CA VAL A 33 -20.18 17.76 26.51
C VAL A 33 -20.00 17.17 25.11
N LYS A 34 -21.11 17.00 24.40
CA LYS A 34 -21.18 16.69 22.96
C LYS A 34 -21.95 17.80 22.24
N PHE A 35 -21.49 18.13 21.04
CA PHE A 35 -22.05 19.18 20.19
C PHE A 35 -22.83 18.59 19.02
N LYS A 36 -23.94 19.23 18.67
CA LYS A 36 -24.78 18.90 17.52
C LYS A 36 -25.22 20.17 16.80
N VAL A 37 -25.33 20.10 15.48
CA VAL A 37 -25.93 21.15 14.65
C VAL A 37 -27.06 20.50 13.86
N ARG A 38 -28.26 21.04 13.98
CA ARG A 38 -29.44 20.59 13.23
C ARG A 38 -29.94 21.68 12.26
N PRO A 39 -30.62 21.31 11.16
CA PRO A 39 -31.31 22.28 10.33
C PRO A 39 -32.32 23.10 11.13
N PHE A 40 -32.53 24.36 10.72
CA PHE A 40 -33.55 25.23 11.33
C PHE A 40 -34.97 24.67 11.12
N ASP A 41 -35.24 24.02 9.99
CA ASP A 41 -36.52 23.36 9.73
C ASP A 41 -36.63 22.04 10.53
N GLU A 42 -37.52 22.04 11.52
CA GLU A 42 -37.80 20.90 12.40
C GLU A 42 -38.39 19.68 11.66
N LYS A 43 -38.90 19.87 10.44
CA LYS A 43 -39.41 18.75 9.62
C LYS A 43 -38.29 17.83 9.13
N ILE A 44 -37.06 18.33 9.10
CA ILE A 44 -35.89 17.56 8.65
C ILE A 44 -35.38 16.74 9.84
N ASN A 45 -35.71 15.45 9.84
CA ASN A 45 -35.26 14.52 10.86
C ASN A 45 -33.85 13.96 10.57
N GLU A 46 -33.29 13.25 11.54
CA GLU A 46 -31.94 12.67 11.48
C GLU A 46 -31.80 11.51 10.47
N ASP A 47 -32.92 10.89 10.13
CA ASP A 47 -33.04 9.83 9.13
C ASP A 47 -33.15 10.39 7.71
N SER A 48 -33.16 11.72 7.52
CA SER A 48 -33.17 12.35 6.20
C SER A 48 -31.98 11.87 5.37
N GLY A 49 -32.26 11.28 4.21
CA GLY A 49 -31.24 10.73 3.32
C GLY A 49 -30.59 9.42 3.80
N LYS A 50 -31.14 8.73 4.80
CA LYS A 50 -30.60 7.44 5.27
C LYS A 50 -30.49 6.42 4.13
N VAL A 51 -29.34 5.72 4.09
CA VAL A 51 -29.06 4.70 3.09
C VAL A 51 -29.31 3.32 3.69
N GLU A 52 -30.17 2.54 3.04
CA GLU A 52 -30.42 1.15 3.43
C GLU A 52 -29.19 0.26 3.14
N PRO A 53 -28.82 -0.65 4.06
CA PRO A 53 -27.69 -1.55 3.85
C PRO A 53 -27.93 -2.48 2.65
N ILE A 54 -27.10 -2.37 1.63
CA ILE A 54 -27.17 -3.22 0.41
C ILE A 54 -26.15 -4.38 0.40
N GLY A 55 -25.28 -4.47 1.40
CA GLY A 55 -24.26 -5.52 1.50
C GLY A 55 -23.17 -5.20 2.52
N ILE A 56 -22.02 -5.88 2.40
CA ILE A 56 -20.82 -5.55 3.18
C ILE A 56 -20.10 -4.41 2.45
N LEU A 57 -19.76 -3.32 3.15
CA LEU A 57 -18.98 -2.22 2.57
C LEU A 57 -17.63 -2.78 2.08
N PRO A 58 -17.23 -2.54 0.82
CA PRO A 58 -15.95 -3.03 0.32
C PRO A 58 -14.80 -2.43 1.14
N PRO A 59 -13.83 -3.25 1.59
CA PRO A 59 -12.79 -2.83 2.52
C PRO A 59 -11.75 -1.86 1.91
N GLU A 60 -11.67 -1.74 0.59
CA GLU A 60 -10.55 -1.04 -0.08
C GLU A 60 -10.75 0.46 -0.32
N THR A 61 -11.98 0.99 -0.32
CA THR A 61 -12.21 2.42 -0.63
C THR A 61 -13.09 3.17 0.36
N GLY A 62 -13.89 2.48 1.19
CA GLY A 62 -14.82 3.11 2.14
C GLY A 62 -15.94 3.97 1.49
N ALA A 63 -15.91 4.18 0.18
CA ALA A 63 -16.84 5.02 -0.56
C ALA A 63 -17.88 4.16 -1.29
N ILE A 64 -19.16 4.51 -1.13
CA ILE A 64 -20.23 3.93 -1.96
C ILE A 64 -20.13 4.55 -3.35
N PRO A 65 -20.03 3.74 -4.42
CA PRO A 65 -20.00 4.27 -5.77
C PRO A 65 -21.31 4.99 -6.08
N ARG A 66 -21.21 6.10 -6.82
CA ARG A 66 -22.36 6.84 -7.30
C ARG A 66 -23.30 5.92 -8.09
N GLU A 67 -24.61 6.05 -7.87
CA GLU A 67 -25.61 5.26 -8.60
C GLU A 67 -25.53 5.53 -10.10
N LYS A 68 -25.60 4.47 -10.91
CA LYS A 68 -25.48 4.55 -12.38
C LYS A 68 -26.54 5.46 -13.03
N ASN A 69 -27.68 5.65 -12.38
CA ASN A 69 -28.80 6.43 -12.89
C ASN A 69 -28.81 7.87 -12.37
N ASP A 70 -27.92 8.24 -11.44
CA ASP A 70 -27.83 9.60 -10.91
C ASP A 70 -27.15 10.52 -11.92
N LYS A 71 -27.94 11.41 -12.53
CA LYS A 71 -27.51 12.34 -13.58
C LYS A 71 -27.15 13.75 -13.06
N ARG A 72 -27.17 13.98 -11.75
CA ARG A 72 -26.85 15.30 -11.16
C ARG A 72 -25.40 15.72 -11.49
N PRO A 73 -25.05 17.01 -11.46
CA PRO A 73 -23.65 17.45 -11.55
C PRO A 73 -22.79 16.85 -10.43
N LEU A 74 -21.47 16.76 -10.61
CA LEU A 74 -20.57 16.22 -9.55
C LEU A 74 -20.52 17.11 -8.30
N LEU A 75 -20.63 18.43 -8.48
CA LEU A 75 -20.55 19.43 -7.41
C LEU A 75 -21.93 19.96 -6.98
N PHE A 76 -23.02 19.24 -7.31
CA PHE A 76 -24.38 19.74 -7.11
C PHE A 76 -24.68 20.15 -5.65
N LEU A 77 -24.10 19.47 -4.66
CA LEU A 77 -24.27 19.83 -3.25
C LEU A 77 -23.59 21.14 -2.89
N ALA A 78 -22.39 21.39 -3.43
CA ALA A 78 -21.66 22.64 -3.22
C ALA A 78 -22.38 23.80 -3.91
N GLU A 79 -22.85 23.59 -5.15
CA GLU A 79 -23.61 24.58 -5.91
C GLU A 79 -24.96 24.91 -5.23
N ASP A 80 -25.72 23.91 -4.78
CA ASP A 80 -26.96 24.12 -4.01
C ASP A 80 -26.70 24.92 -2.74
N PHE A 81 -25.67 24.56 -1.97
CA PHE A 81 -25.34 25.25 -0.74
C PHE A 81 -24.97 26.72 -0.98
N GLN A 82 -24.12 26.99 -1.98
CA GLN A 82 -23.73 28.36 -2.35
C GLN A 82 -24.95 29.20 -2.79
N ASN A 83 -25.86 28.61 -3.56
CA ASN A 83 -27.09 29.28 -4.00
C ASN A 83 -28.02 29.60 -2.82
N ARG A 84 -28.13 28.70 -1.83
CA ARG A 84 -28.93 28.93 -0.62
C ARG A 84 -28.32 30.01 0.27
N VAL A 85 -27.00 30.03 0.44
CA VAL A 85 -26.29 31.09 1.18
C VAL A 85 -26.53 32.46 0.54
N ASN A 86 -26.54 32.55 -0.79
CA ASN A 86 -26.85 33.79 -1.52
C ASN A 86 -28.34 34.18 -1.50
N SER A 87 -29.23 33.29 -1.04
CA SER A 87 -30.67 33.54 -1.00
C SER A 87 -31.06 34.37 0.24
N PRO A 88 -32.16 35.13 0.19
CA PRO A 88 -32.63 35.90 1.35
C PRO A 88 -32.86 34.99 2.56
N GLY A 89 -32.16 35.28 3.67
CA GLY A 89 -32.21 34.50 4.90
C GLY A 89 -31.08 33.48 5.07
N GLY A 90 -30.22 33.30 4.06
CA GLY A 90 -29.06 32.42 4.11
C GLY A 90 -29.38 30.97 4.47
N VAL A 91 -28.37 30.23 4.91
CA VAL A 91 -28.54 28.90 5.51
C VAL A 91 -28.54 29.03 7.02
N ARG A 92 -29.56 28.47 7.67
CA ARG A 92 -29.78 28.59 9.12
C ARG A 92 -29.74 27.22 9.78
N TYR A 93 -29.04 27.14 10.90
CA TYR A 93 -28.96 25.95 11.75
C TYR A 93 -29.20 26.30 13.21
N ILE A 94 -29.59 25.30 14.01
CA ILE A 94 -29.63 25.39 15.46
C ILE A 94 -28.46 24.60 16.04
N PHE A 95 -27.66 25.28 16.86
CA PHE A 95 -26.57 24.70 17.63
C PHE A 95 -27.10 24.15 18.94
N GLN A 96 -26.79 22.88 19.20
CA GLN A 96 -27.26 22.13 20.35
C GLN A 96 -26.10 21.53 21.13
N LEU A 97 -26.29 21.44 22.44
CA LEU A 97 -25.37 20.76 23.36
C LEU A 97 -26.08 19.65 24.11
N GLN A 98 -25.33 18.61 24.42
CA GLN A 98 -25.70 17.58 25.37
C GLN A 98 -24.58 17.50 26.40
N PHE A 99 -24.90 17.50 27.70
CA PHE A 99 -23.89 17.37 28.74
C PHE A 99 -24.27 16.30 29.76
N GLN A 100 -23.25 15.68 30.35
CA GLN A 100 -23.39 14.71 31.42
C GLN A 100 -22.31 14.94 32.49
N PRO A 101 -22.60 14.64 33.77
CA PRO A 101 -21.60 14.73 34.82
C PRO A 101 -20.46 13.73 34.56
N ILE A 102 -19.24 14.07 34.99
CA ILE A 102 -18.09 13.18 34.89
C ILE A 102 -18.29 12.00 35.87
N PRO A 103 -18.39 10.75 35.39
CA PRO A 103 -18.52 9.59 36.26
C PRO A 103 -17.32 9.45 37.20
N GLN A 104 -17.51 8.91 38.40
CA GLN A 104 -16.39 8.69 39.34
C GLN A 104 -15.56 7.45 39.03
N ASP A 105 -16.11 6.52 38.24
CA ASP A 105 -15.52 5.24 37.89
C ASP A 105 -14.91 5.29 36.48
N ASP A 106 -13.65 4.84 36.35
CA ASP A 106 -12.87 4.93 35.11
C ASP A 106 -13.51 4.14 33.95
N ALA A 107 -14.11 2.97 34.22
CA ALA A 107 -14.77 2.18 33.18
C ALA A 107 -16.03 2.91 32.65
N THR A 108 -16.76 3.55 33.54
CA THR A 108 -17.94 4.35 33.18
C THR A 108 -17.55 5.65 32.47
N GLN A 109 -16.43 6.28 32.84
CA GLN A 109 -15.85 7.39 32.09
C GLN A 109 -15.48 6.96 30.68
N ASP A 110 -14.79 5.84 30.51
CA ASP A 110 -14.38 5.37 29.18
C ASP A 110 -15.60 5.08 28.28
N ILE A 111 -16.66 4.47 28.83
CA ILE A 111 -17.93 4.28 28.12
C ILE A 111 -18.57 5.62 27.73
N ALA A 112 -18.54 6.61 28.61
CA ALA A 112 -19.05 7.95 28.34
C ALA A 112 -18.28 8.65 27.20
N LEU A 113 -16.98 8.37 27.08
CA LEU A 113 -16.09 8.95 26.08
C LEU A 113 -16.09 8.19 24.75
N ASP A 114 -16.65 6.99 24.70
CA ASP A 114 -16.79 6.17 23.49
C ASP A 114 -17.55 6.93 22.39
N CYS A 115 -16.84 7.34 21.34
CA CYS A 115 -17.41 8.11 20.23
C CYS A 115 -18.23 7.24 19.26
N THR A 116 -18.26 5.92 19.44
CA THR A 116 -19.06 4.99 18.63
C THR A 116 -20.48 4.83 19.16
N LYS A 117 -20.75 5.31 20.38
CA LYS A 117 -22.05 5.21 21.04
C LYS A 117 -22.66 6.60 21.30
N PRO A 118 -23.90 6.85 20.86
CA PRO A 118 -24.65 8.02 21.30
C PRO A 118 -24.99 7.88 22.79
N TRP A 119 -25.12 9.01 23.48
CA TRP A 119 -25.67 9.02 24.84
C TRP A 119 -27.19 8.90 24.79
N ASP A 120 -27.80 8.40 25.85
CA ASP A 120 -29.25 8.28 25.95
C ASP A 120 -29.89 9.67 25.97
N GLU A 121 -30.70 9.99 24.96
CA GLU A 121 -31.36 11.30 24.85
C GLU A 121 -32.46 11.51 25.89
N THR A 122 -32.99 10.44 26.50
CA THR A 122 -33.97 10.54 27.58
C THR A 122 -33.33 10.93 28.91
N GLU A 123 -32.07 10.53 29.12
CA GLU A 123 -31.30 10.87 30.30
C GLU A 123 -30.56 12.21 30.12
N PHE A 124 -29.98 12.42 28.95
CA PHE A 124 -29.22 13.61 28.59
C PHE A 124 -29.83 14.26 27.34
N PRO A 125 -30.85 15.12 27.47
CA PRO A 125 -31.49 15.74 26.30
C PRO A 125 -30.58 16.78 25.64
N PHE A 126 -30.74 16.98 24.32
CA PHE A 126 -30.14 18.11 23.62
C PHE A 126 -30.80 19.43 24.01
N ILE A 127 -29.98 20.45 24.25
CA ILE A 127 -30.40 21.79 24.60
C ILE A 127 -30.01 22.74 23.47
N ASP A 128 -30.98 23.52 22.98
CA ASP A 128 -30.76 24.56 21.97
C ASP A 128 -30.01 25.74 22.61
N VAL A 129 -28.85 26.07 22.07
CA VAL A 129 -27.96 27.12 22.59
C VAL A 129 -28.06 28.39 21.76
N GLY A 130 -28.15 28.24 20.44
CA GLY A 130 -28.17 29.39 19.55
C GLY A 130 -28.38 29.03 18.10
N GLU A 131 -28.54 30.07 17.30
CA GLU A 131 -28.72 29.95 15.86
C GLU A 131 -27.42 30.29 15.14
N ILE A 132 -27.07 29.48 14.12
CA ILE A 132 -25.96 29.73 13.22
C ILE A 132 -26.55 30.15 11.87
N ILE A 133 -26.18 31.34 11.39
CA ILE A 133 -26.61 31.88 10.10
C ILE A 133 -25.38 32.00 9.21
N ILE A 134 -25.44 31.39 8.03
CA ILE A 134 -24.43 31.47 6.99
C ILE A 134 -25.07 32.20 5.80
N ASP A 135 -24.71 33.47 5.63
CA ASP A 135 -25.29 34.41 4.66
C ASP A 135 -24.27 34.96 3.65
N GLN A 136 -23.00 34.55 3.76
CA GLN A 136 -21.94 34.94 2.85
C GLN A 136 -21.14 33.73 2.36
N ASN A 137 -20.94 33.66 1.04
CA ASN A 137 -20.05 32.69 0.42
C ASN A 137 -18.59 33.14 0.52
N LEU A 138 -17.72 32.20 0.85
CA LEU A 138 -16.27 32.38 0.74
C LEU A 138 -15.81 32.16 -0.69
N THR A 139 -14.71 32.82 -1.07
CA THR A 139 -14.02 32.45 -2.31
C THR A 139 -13.38 31.07 -2.16
N LYS A 140 -12.99 30.48 -3.29
CA LYS A 140 -12.32 29.18 -3.29
C LYS A 140 -11.01 29.22 -2.51
N GLU A 141 -10.24 30.29 -2.68
CA GLU A 141 -8.96 30.51 -2.01
C GLU A 141 -9.16 30.62 -0.50
N GLN A 142 -10.12 31.44 -0.07
CA GLN A 142 -10.47 31.56 1.35
C GLN A 142 -10.92 30.24 1.96
N SER A 143 -11.71 29.45 1.22
CA SER A 143 -12.16 28.13 1.69
C SER A 143 -11.00 27.14 1.83
N GLU A 144 -9.99 27.21 0.97
CA GLU A 144 -8.83 26.31 1.00
C GLU A 144 -7.88 26.66 2.16
N GLU A 145 -7.78 27.95 2.49
CA GLU A 145 -6.97 28.47 3.60
C GLU A 145 -7.59 28.19 4.98
N LEU A 146 -8.88 27.88 5.09
CA LEU A 146 -9.55 27.65 6.37
C LEU A 146 -8.98 26.47 7.15
N GLU A 147 -8.71 26.68 8.44
CA GLU A 147 -8.14 25.70 9.35
C GLU A 147 -9.10 25.33 10.47
N PHE A 148 -9.60 24.10 10.42
CA PHE A 148 -10.36 23.53 11.52
C PHE A 148 -9.43 22.65 12.36
N ASN A 149 -8.99 23.16 13.50
CA ASN A 149 -8.17 22.40 14.44
C ASN A 149 -8.95 22.06 15.72
N PRO A 150 -9.26 20.77 15.97
CA PRO A 150 -9.91 20.35 17.21
C PRO A 150 -9.11 20.67 18.49
N PHE A 151 -7.82 21.00 18.39
CA PHE A 151 -6.98 21.43 19.52
C PHE A 151 -7.26 22.87 19.98
N LEU A 152 -7.88 23.70 19.13
CA LEU A 152 -8.26 25.06 19.52
C LEU A 152 -9.25 24.97 20.69
N ARG A 153 -8.80 25.48 21.84
CA ARG A 153 -9.50 25.41 23.12
C ARG A 153 -9.69 26.80 23.70
N CYS A 154 -10.72 26.93 24.53
CA CYS A 154 -10.93 28.10 25.36
C CYS A 154 -10.93 27.67 26.84
N HIS A 155 -11.15 28.62 27.75
CA HIS A 155 -11.19 28.30 29.18
C HIS A 155 -12.34 27.31 29.49
N GLU A 156 -13.47 27.50 28.83
CA GLU A 156 -14.72 26.76 29.02
C GLU A 156 -14.72 25.40 28.33
N VAL A 157 -14.02 25.23 27.20
CA VAL A 157 -14.03 24.00 26.40
C VAL A 157 -12.62 23.50 26.15
N ASP A 158 -12.34 22.26 26.57
CA ASP A 158 -11.00 21.65 26.48
C ASP A 158 -11.03 20.21 25.96
N VAL A 159 -9.87 19.75 25.51
CA VAL A 159 -9.64 18.37 25.03
C VAL A 159 -9.39 17.45 26.22
N ILE A 160 -9.99 16.27 26.18
CA ILE A 160 -9.75 15.21 27.18
C ILE A 160 -8.50 14.44 26.78
N ARG A 161 -7.51 14.40 27.67
CA ARG A 161 -6.22 13.75 27.38
C ARG A 161 -6.33 12.24 27.61
N ALA A 162 -5.87 11.49 26.63
CA ALA A 162 -5.62 10.06 26.75
C ALA A 162 -4.15 9.77 27.09
N THR A 163 -3.91 8.74 27.90
CA THR A 163 -2.55 8.24 28.21
C THR A 163 -2.17 7.00 27.39
N SER A 164 -3.16 6.31 26.84
CA SER A 164 -3.00 5.11 26.00
C SER A 164 -3.85 5.20 24.74
N SER A 165 -3.42 4.55 23.66
CA SER A 165 -4.20 4.39 22.43
C SER A 165 -5.41 3.47 22.59
N SER A 166 -5.52 2.74 23.71
CA SER A 166 -6.67 1.89 24.03
C SER A 166 -7.83 2.63 24.68
N GLU A 167 -7.60 3.85 25.17
CA GLU A 167 -8.64 4.66 25.82
C GLU A 167 -9.55 5.30 24.78
N SER A 168 -10.83 5.46 25.09
CA SER A 168 -11.82 6.06 24.19
C SER A 168 -11.51 7.53 23.86
N ALA A 169 -10.86 8.25 24.79
CA ALA A 169 -10.38 9.62 24.57
C ALA A 169 -9.24 9.73 23.54
N SER A 170 -8.58 8.61 23.19
CA SER A 170 -7.38 8.61 22.34
C SER A 170 -7.63 9.13 20.94
N ILE A 171 -8.85 8.96 20.41
CA ILE A 171 -9.21 9.40 19.06
C ILE A 171 -9.16 10.92 18.97
N ASP A 172 -9.80 11.63 19.90
CA ASP A 172 -9.80 13.10 19.88
C ASP A 172 -8.44 13.67 20.28
N HIS A 173 -7.79 13.08 21.28
CA HIS A 173 -6.45 13.46 21.67
C HIS A 173 -5.49 13.33 20.47
N GLY A 174 -5.50 12.18 19.79
CA GLY A 174 -4.70 11.96 18.58
C GLY A 174 -5.03 12.93 17.45
N ARG A 175 -6.32 13.21 17.19
CA ARG A 175 -6.73 14.19 16.17
C ARG A 175 -6.20 15.59 16.48
N SER A 176 -6.27 16.02 17.73
CA SER A 176 -5.78 17.34 18.14
C SER A 176 -4.29 17.52 17.85
N LEU A 177 -3.51 16.45 17.91
CA LEU A 177 -2.08 16.42 17.60
C LEU A 177 -1.81 16.35 16.09
N ILE A 178 -2.49 15.44 15.37
CA ILE A 178 -2.28 15.21 13.94
C ILE A 178 -2.73 16.40 13.09
N TYR A 179 -3.84 17.05 13.45
CA TYR A 179 -4.35 18.19 12.68
C TYR A 179 -3.38 19.38 12.69
N GLU A 180 -2.68 19.62 13.80
CA GLU A 180 -1.63 20.66 13.88
C GLU A 180 -0.50 20.37 12.88
N ILE A 181 -0.02 19.13 12.83
CA ILE A 181 1.00 18.69 11.86
C ILE A 181 0.51 18.87 10.43
N CYS A 182 -0.71 18.42 10.12
CA CYS A 182 -1.29 18.54 8.79
C CYS A 182 -1.47 19.99 8.33
N GLN A 183 -1.76 20.91 9.25
CA GLN A 183 -1.93 22.34 8.96
C GLN A 183 -0.59 23.00 8.62
N HIS A 184 0.45 22.78 9.43
CA HIS A 184 1.79 23.27 9.13
C HIS A 184 2.28 22.75 7.78
N LEU A 185 2.07 21.47 7.52
CA LEU A 185 2.34 20.89 6.21
C LEU A 185 1.57 21.66 5.13
N ARG A 186 0.24 21.74 5.22
CA ARG A 186 -0.61 22.40 4.21
C ARG A 186 -0.14 23.81 3.84
N ASN A 187 0.37 24.56 4.82
CA ASN A 187 0.80 25.94 4.62
C ASN A 187 2.29 26.08 4.24
N GLY A 188 3.04 24.98 4.16
CA GLY A 188 4.49 25.01 3.93
C GLY A 188 5.28 25.58 5.11
N GLU A 189 4.71 25.55 6.31
CA GLU A 189 5.35 26.03 7.54
C GLU A 189 6.21 24.94 8.19
N PRO A 190 7.31 25.32 8.86
CA PRO A 190 8.14 24.36 9.57
C PRO A 190 7.38 23.79 10.78
N LEU A 191 7.46 22.46 10.95
CA LEU A 191 6.91 21.81 12.14
C LEU A 191 7.58 22.34 13.42
N PRO A 192 6.81 22.53 14.52
CA PRO A 192 7.34 22.85 15.83
C PRO A 192 8.42 21.86 16.28
N GLU A 193 9.40 22.34 17.05
CA GLU A 193 10.57 21.55 17.45
C GLU A 193 10.19 20.25 18.18
N ALA A 194 9.17 20.31 19.04
CA ALA A 194 8.66 19.13 19.76
C ALA A 194 8.16 18.03 18.81
N TRP A 195 7.53 18.41 17.69
CA TRP A 195 7.03 17.48 16.68
C TRP A 195 8.15 16.91 15.81
N ARG A 196 9.15 17.73 15.46
CA ARG A 196 10.34 17.27 14.73
C ARG A 196 11.08 16.20 15.53
N ILE A 197 11.33 16.46 16.82
CA ILE A 197 11.99 15.51 17.72
C ILE A 197 11.15 14.23 17.86
N PHE A 198 9.83 14.33 18.01
CA PHE A 198 8.94 13.17 18.09
C PHE A 198 8.99 12.31 16.83
N LEU A 199 8.92 12.92 15.64
CA LEU A 199 8.98 12.21 14.36
C LEU A 199 10.36 11.58 14.10
N GLU A 200 11.43 12.24 14.54
CA GLU A 200 12.80 11.73 14.43
C GLU A 200 13.08 10.58 15.42
N GLN A 201 12.43 10.59 16.59
CA GLN A 201 12.54 9.55 17.62
C GLN A 201 11.53 8.41 17.45
N SER A 202 10.45 8.59 16.68
CA SER A 202 9.48 7.54 16.44
C SER A 202 10.01 6.55 15.40
N ASP A 203 10.17 5.28 15.79
CA ASP A 203 10.50 4.15 14.90
C ASP A 203 9.41 3.88 13.83
N VAL A 204 8.27 4.57 13.92
CA VAL A 204 7.19 4.56 12.95
C VAL A 204 7.43 5.72 11.98
N LYS A 205 7.87 5.40 10.76
CA LYS A 205 7.80 6.37 9.66
C LYS A 205 6.33 6.70 9.44
N VAL A 206 5.91 7.90 9.84
CA VAL A 206 4.56 8.40 9.52
C VAL A 206 4.51 8.58 8.01
N ASP A 207 3.90 7.61 7.33
CA ASP A 207 3.70 7.64 5.89
C ASP A 207 2.56 8.62 5.58
N LEU A 208 2.94 9.87 5.31
CA LEU A 208 2.01 10.93 4.93
C LEU A 208 1.57 10.82 3.47
N SER A 209 1.99 9.79 2.70
CA SER A 209 1.59 9.62 1.29
C SER A 209 0.08 9.48 1.10
N GLY A 210 -0.66 9.08 2.15
CA GLY A 210 -2.12 9.05 2.17
C GLY A 210 -2.80 10.39 2.44
N CYS A 211 -2.07 11.44 2.84
CA CYS A 211 -2.60 12.80 2.98
C CYS A 211 -2.60 13.48 1.60
N PRO A 212 -3.76 13.84 1.03
CA PRO A 212 -3.83 14.53 -0.27
C PRO A 212 -3.00 15.82 -0.31
N MET A 213 -2.84 16.49 0.84
CA MET A 213 -2.03 17.70 0.98
C MET A 213 -0.52 17.44 1.09
N ALA A 214 -0.10 16.29 1.64
CA ALA A 214 1.32 15.91 1.62
C ALA A 214 1.77 15.55 0.19
N ALA A 215 0.86 14.99 -0.61
CA ALA A 215 1.08 14.81 -2.05
C ALA A 215 1.19 16.15 -2.81
N ALA A 216 0.57 17.23 -2.30
CA ALA A 216 0.69 18.58 -2.87
C ALA A 216 2.01 19.28 -2.45
N LEU A 217 2.51 19.03 -1.24
CA LEU A 217 3.79 19.58 -0.75
C LEU A 217 5.00 18.87 -1.35
N GLU A 218 4.84 17.61 -1.73
CA GLU A 218 5.77 16.90 -2.61
C GLU A 218 5.49 17.18 -4.11
N GLU A 219 5.00 18.35 -4.50
CA GLU A 219 5.41 18.92 -5.78
C GLU A 219 6.91 19.30 -5.73
N LYS A 220 7.78 18.29 -5.54
CA LYS A 220 9.00 18.25 -6.33
C LYS A 220 8.51 18.23 -7.76
N ASP A 221 8.54 19.40 -8.39
CA ASP A 221 8.43 19.67 -9.83
C ASP A 221 8.43 18.36 -10.62
N SER A 222 7.29 17.66 -10.63
CA SER A 222 7.22 16.31 -11.20
C SER A 222 6.93 16.55 -12.66
N GLY A 223 7.98 17.04 -13.32
CA GLY A 223 7.93 17.43 -14.71
C GLY A 223 7.31 16.28 -15.47
N LYS A 224 6.08 16.49 -15.98
CA LYS A 224 5.30 15.60 -16.84
C LYS A 224 5.97 14.24 -16.99
N MET A 225 5.63 13.27 -16.12
CA MET A 225 6.20 11.91 -16.16
C MET A 225 5.94 11.29 -17.52
N THR A 226 6.85 11.56 -18.45
CA THR A 226 6.76 11.12 -19.82
C THR A 226 7.70 9.96 -19.91
N LEU A 227 7.12 8.75 -19.92
CA LEU A 227 7.73 7.55 -20.49
C LEU A 227 7.92 7.74 -22.01
N ALA A 228 8.36 8.92 -22.45
CA ALA A 228 8.53 9.30 -23.83
C ALA A 228 9.58 8.38 -24.44
N ARG A 229 9.10 7.49 -25.30
CA ARG A 229 9.94 6.62 -26.11
C ARG A 229 10.32 7.39 -27.36
N THR A 230 11.56 7.25 -27.77
CA THR A 230 11.93 7.65 -29.12
C THR A 230 11.25 6.72 -30.13
N TRP A 231 11.07 7.18 -31.37
CA TRP A 231 10.46 6.37 -32.42
C TRP A 231 11.19 5.03 -32.63
N TYR A 232 12.52 5.01 -32.47
CA TYR A 232 13.32 3.79 -32.60
C TYR A 232 13.13 2.84 -31.41
N GLN A 233 13.00 3.35 -30.18
CA GLN A 233 12.69 2.53 -28.99
C GLN A 233 11.31 1.90 -29.11
N THR A 234 10.33 2.66 -29.59
CA THR A 234 8.97 2.17 -29.85
C THR A 234 8.97 1.09 -30.93
N SER A 235 9.65 1.33 -32.06
CA SER A 235 9.77 0.33 -33.13
C SER A 235 10.46 -0.95 -32.64
N TRP A 236 11.56 -0.82 -31.89
CA TRP A 236 12.26 -1.96 -31.30
C TRP A 236 11.37 -2.76 -30.34
N ALA A 237 10.70 -2.07 -29.40
CA ALA A 237 9.86 -2.72 -28.39
C ALA A 237 8.62 -3.40 -28.98
N ILE A 238 8.10 -2.92 -30.12
CA ILE A 238 6.92 -3.49 -30.78
C ILE A 238 7.30 -4.66 -31.70
N PHE A 239 8.36 -4.54 -32.49
CA PHE A 239 8.67 -5.51 -33.53
C PHE A 239 9.84 -6.44 -33.19
N ALA A 240 11.00 -5.86 -32.87
CA ALA A 240 12.23 -6.64 -32.71
C ALA A 240 12.28 -7.40 -31.39
N GLN A 241 11.88 -6.76 -30.28
CA GLN A 241 11.97 -7.35 -28.95
C GLN A 241 11.05 -8.56 -28.77
N PRO A 242 9.75 -8.53 -29.12
CA PRO A 242 8.89 -9.71 -28.98
C PRO A 242 9.34 -10.86 -29.89
N LEU A 243 9.80 -10.54 -31.11
CA LEU A 243 10.35 -11.55 -32.03
C LEU A 243 11.59 -12.22 -31.43
N LEU A 244 12.49 -11.45 -30.81
CA LEU A 244 13.70 -11.99 -30.20
C LEU A 244 13.39 -12.78 -28.93
N GLN A 245 12.49 -12.29 -28.08
CA GLN A 245 12.05 -12.99 -26.85
C GLN A 245 11.26 -14.27 -27.15
N THR A 246 10.65 -14.39 -28.32
CA THR A 246 10.00 -15.63 -28.74
C THR A 246 10.98 -16.52 -29.50
N ALA A 247 11.49 -16.09 -30.66
CA ALA A 247 12.27 -16.94 -31.54
C ALA A 247 13.59 -17.42 -30.93
N LEU A 248 14.35 -16.55 -30.24
CA LEU A 248 15.69 -16.90 -29.76
C LEU A 248 15.66 -17.95 -28.63
N PRO A 249 14.86 -17.82 -27.57
CA PRO A 249 14.71 -18.87 -26.55
C PRO A 249 14.33 -20.23 -27.12
N TYR A 250 13.33 -20.31 -28.00
CA TYR A 250 12.90 -21.59 -28.58
C TYR A 250 13.96 -22.18 -29.50
N TYR A 251 14.66 -21.34 -30.28
CA TYR A 251 15.76 -21.80 -31.11
C TYR A 251 16.92 -22.36 -30.29
N LEU A 252 17.33 -21.66 -29.23
CA LEU A 252 18.37 -22.12 -28.31
C LEU A 252 17.96 -23.43 -27.62
N MET A 253 16.72 -23.52 -27.14
CA MET A 253 16.19 -24.77 -26.59
C MET A 253 16.22 -25.91 -27.61
N GLY A 254 15.82 -25.67 -28.86
CA GLY A 254 15.90 -26.67 -29.92
C GLY A 254 17.32 -27.23 -30.11
N LEU A 255 18.33 -26.36 -30.14
CA LEU A 255 19.74 -26.77 -30.23
C LEU A 255 20.21 -27.56 -29.00
N LEU A 256 19.81 -27.12 -27.80
CA LEU A 256 20.19 -27.76 -26.55
C LEU A 256 19.52 -29.15 -26.39
N VAL A 257 18.30 -29.31 -26.88
CA VAL A 257 17.57 -30.58 -26.85
C VAL A 257 18.06 -31.54 -27.95
N PHE A 258 18.50 -31.02 -29.10
CA PHE A 258 18.93 -31.82 -30.24
C PHE A 258 20.14 -32.72 -29.93
N SER A 259 21.14 -32.19 -29.20
CA SER A 259 22.36 -32.96 -28.89
C SER A 259 22.09 -34.20 -28.00
N PRO A 260 21.40 -34.08 -26.84
CA PRO A 260 20.96 -35.23 -26.05
C PRO A 260 20.06 -36.20 -26.82
N LEU A 261 19.17 -35.69 -27.68
CA LEU A 261 18.27 -36.53 -28.47
C LEU A 261 19.05 -37.43 -29.43
N ASN A 262 20.01 -36.86 -30.16
CA ASN A 262 20.87 -37.63 -31.06
C ASN A 262 21.72 -38.65 -30.31
N TRP A 263 22.22 -38.29 -29.13
CA TRP A 263 23.00 -39.20 -28.31
C TRP A 263 22.16 -40.41 -27.87
N VAL A 264 20.91 -40.18 -27.47
CA VAL A 264 19.97 -41.25 -27.09
C VAL A 264 19.61 -42.15 -28.27
N ILE A 265 19.40 -41.59 -29.47
CA ILE A 265 19.16 -42.37 -30.69
C ILE A 265 20.38 -43.23 -31.03
N TYR A 266 21.59 -42.66 -30.94
CA TYR A 266 22.83 -43.40 -31.18
C TYR A 266 23.04 -44.55 -30.17
N LEU A 267 22.75 -44.32 -28.89
CA LEU A 267 22.82 -45.35 -27.85
C LEU A 267 21.81 -46.47 -28.06
N LYS A 268 20.58 -46.13 -28.50
CA LYS A 268 19.57 -47.13 -28.88
C LYS A 268 20.10 -48.03 -30.00
N ASP A 269 20.66 -47.45 -31.07
CA ASP A 269 21.15 -48.20 -32.23
C ASP A 269 22.37 -49.07 -31.88
N THR A 270 23.18 -48.65 -30.90
CA THR A 270 24.38 -49.38 -30.47
C THR A 270 24.09 -50.49 -29.45
N MET A 271 23.20 -50.22 -28.47
CA MET A 271 22.92 -51.13 -27.35
C MET A 271 21.63 -51.93 -27.48
N ASN A 272 20.84 -51.71 -28.54
CA ASN A 272 19.57 -52.39 -28.82
C ASN A 272 18.55 -52.29 -27.67
N CYS A 273 18.67 -51.25 -26.83
CA CYS A 273 17.76 -50.98 -25.73
C CYS A 273 16.46 -50.34 -26.22
N PRO A 274 15.29 -50.65 -25.62
CA PRO A 274 14.05 -49.98 -25.97
C PRO A 274 14.10 -48.48 -25.63
N LEU A 275 13.62 -47.64 -26.55
CA LEU A 275 13.71 -46.17 -26.46
C LEU A 275 13.11 -45.60 -25.16
N HIS A 276 12.04 -46.20 -24.64
CA HIS A 276 11.35 -45.70 -23.44
C HIS A 276 12.23 -45.69 -22.19
N TRP A 277 13.20 -46.60 -22.06
CA TRP A 277 14.14 -46.60 -20.93
C TRP A 277 15.16 -45.47 -20.99
N LEU A 278 15.41 -44.91 -22.19
CA LEU A 278 16.36 -43.83 -22.40
C LEU A 278 15.71 -42.44 -22.29
N LEU A 279 14.37 -42.34 -22.28
CA LEU A 279 13.66 -41.07 -22.19
C LEU A 279 13.95 -40.29 -20.89
N PRO A 280 14.03 -40.91 -19.70
CA PRO A 280 14.41 -40.19 -18.49
C PRO A 280 15.83 -39.63 -18.57
N LEU A 281 16.76 -40.41 -19.13
CA LEU A 281 18.16 -39.97 -19.32
C LEU A 281 18.24 -38.79 -20.29
N PHE A 282 17.51 -38.87 -21.41
CA PHE A 282 17.35 -37.76 -22.34
C PHE A 282 16.85 -36.51 -21.62
N TRP A 283 15.75 -36.62 -20.88
CA TRP A 283 15.10 -35.48 -20.25
C TRP A 283 15.95 -34.82 -19.16
N VAL A 284 16.65 -35.62 -18.34
CA VAL A 284 17.58 -35.09 -17.33
C VAL A 284 18.80 -34.44 -17.98
N SER A 285 19.40 -35.07 -19.00
CA SER A 285 20.59 -34.53 -19.66
C SER A 285 20.30 -33.25 -20.44
N SER A 286 19.18 -33.18 -21.16
CA SER A 286 18.73 -31.95 -21.84
C SER A 286 18.36 -30.86 -20.83
N GLY A 287 17.70 -31.22 -19.72
CA GLY A 287 17.34 -30.30 -18.64
C GLY A 287 18.56 -29.65 -17.99
N ILE A 288 19.56 -30.45 -17.62
CA ILE A 288 20.83 -29.95 -17.05
C ILE A 288 21.56 -29.07 -18.06
N LEU A 289 21.63 -29.47 -19.33
CA LEU A 289 22.28 -28.68 -20.37
C LEU A 289 21.57 -27.34 -20.57
N ALA A 290 20.23 -27.33 -20.55
CA ALA A 290 19.42 -26.13 -20.63
C ALA A 290 19.62 -25.20 -19.43
N ALA A 291 19.68 -25.75 -18.21
CA ALA A 291 19.96 -25.00 -16.99
C ALA A 291 21.34 -24.33 -17.01
N LEU A 292 22.37 -25.07 -17.43
CA LEU A 292 23.74 -24.56 -17.59
C LEU A 292 23.81 -23.48 -18.66
N ALA A 293 23.19 -23.71 -19.83
CA ALA A 293 23.12 -22.71 -20.89
C ALA A 293 22.41 -21.43 -20.44
N CYS A 294 21.35 -21.54 -19.63
CA CYS A 294 20.65 -20.40 -19.04
C CYS A 294 21.56 -19.59 -18.10
N ALA A 295 22.33 -20.28 -17.25
CA ALA A 295 23.29 -19.62 -16.37
C ALA A 295 24.41 -18.94 -17.17
N VAL A 296 24.94 -19.58 -18.20
CA VAL A 296 25.95 -18.97 -19.09
C VAL A 296 25.38 -17.75 -19.82
N ALA A 297 24.17 -17.86 -20.38
CA ALA A 297 23.49 -16.75 -21.05
C ALA A 297 23.28 -15.56 -20.10
N LYS A 298 22.95 -15.82 -18.82
CA LYS A 298 22.84 -14.79 -17.79
C LYS A 298 24.12 -13.95 -17.70
N TRP A 299 25.26 -14.61 -17.58
CA TRP A 299 26.55 -13.94 -17.43
C TRP A 299 26.99 -13.21 -18.70
N ILE A 300 26.69 -13.74 -19.88
CA ILE A 300 27.05 -13.12 -21.17
C ILE A 300 26.15 -11.92 -21.49
N TRP A 301 24.84 -12.02 -21.29
CA TRP A 301 23.87 -10.99 -21.72
C TRP A 301 23.58 -9.94 -20.65
N VAL A 302 23.49 -10.35 -19.37
CA VAL A 302 23.04 -9.48 -18.26
C VAL A 302 24.20 -9.10 -17.34
N GLY A 303 25.09 -10.05 -17.04
CA GLY A 303 26.21 -9.85 -16.12
C GLY A 303 25.78 -9.79 -14.66
N LYS A 304 26.47 -8.96 -13.86
CA LYS A 304 26.18 -8.74 -12.44
C LYS A 304 25.72 -7.30 -12.19
N LYS A 305 24.48 -7.14 -11.76
CA LYS A 305 23.93 -5.85 -11.33
C LYS A 305 24.40 -5.53 -9.91
N LYS A 306 24.60 -4.24 -9.61
CA LYS A 306 25.05 -3.76 -8.28
C LYS A 306 23.86 -3.30 -7.44
N GLU A 307 23.91 -3.60 -6.14
CA GLU A 307 22.95 -3.08 -5.16
C GLU A 307 22.98 -1.54 -5.15
N GLY A 308 21.81 -0.91 -5.11
CA GLY A 308 21.67 0.55 -5.16
C GLY A 308 21.92 1.18 -6.54
N GLY A 309 22.32 0.38 -7.54
CA GLY A 309 22.49 0.85 -8.91
C GLY A 309 21.14 1.20 -9.57
N SER A 310 21.18 2.15 -10.50
CA SER A 310 20.04 2.51 -11.35
C SER A 310 20.40 2.44 -12.83
N VAL A 311 19.52 1.86 -13.65
CA VAL A 311 19.66 1.86 -15.11
C VAL A 311 18.40 2.44 -15.77
N MET A 312 18.52 3.00 -16.96
CA MET A 312 17.34 3.46 -17.71
C MET A 312 16.54 2.26 -18.23
N MET A 313 15.21 2.32 -18.16
CA MET A 313 14.30 1.27 -18.62
C MET A 313 14.52 0.89 -20.08
N TRP A 314 14.74 1.88 -20.95
CA TRP A 314 14.97 1.69 -22.39
C TRP A 314 16.45 1.48 -22.74
N SER A 315 17.28 1.09 -21.77
CA SER A 315 18.69 0.79 -22.01
C SER A 315 18.88 -0.60 -22.62
N LYS A 316 19.98 -0.75 -23.38
CA LYS A 316 20.40 -2.06 -23.92
C LYS A 316 20.50 -3.13 -22.83
N GLY A 317 20.94 -2.77 -21.62
CA GLY A 317 21.06 -3.70 -20.49
C GLY A 317 19.71 -4.29 -20.07
N VAL A 318 18.68 -3.46 -19.96
CA VAL A 318 17.32 -3.93 -19.60
C VAL A 318 16.72 -4.77 -20.73
N PHE A 319 16.94 -4.41 -21.99
CA PHE A 319 16.49 -5.24 -23.10
C PHE A 319 17.14 -6.63 -23.10
N MET A 320 18.46 -6.71 -22.90
CA MET A 320 19.17 -7.99 -22.79
C MET A 320 18.69 -8.81 -21.60
N ASP A 321 18.41 -8.16 -20.46
CA ASP A 321 17.78 -8.79 -19.29
C ASP A 321 16.44 -9.42 -19.65
N THR A 322 15.55 -8.71 -20.35
CA THR A 322 14.24 -9.28 -20.72
C THR A 322 14.34 -10.46 -21.70
N ILE A 323 15.33 -10.49 -22.60
CA ILE A 323 15.57 -11.63 -23.50
C ILE A 323 16.09 -12.83 -22.70
N TRP A 324 17.00 -12.59 -21.76
CA TRP A 324 17.44 -13.61 -20.83
C TRP A 324 16.28 -14.15 -19.98
N GLN A 325 15.41 -13.28 -19.45
CA GLN A 325 14.22 -13.70 -18.69
C GLN A 325 13.31 -14.60 -19.52
N ALA A 326 13.07 -14.28 -20.80
CA ALA A 326 12.27 -15.13 -21.68
C ALA A 326 12.89 -16.54 -21.85
N PHE A 327 14.22 -16.63 -22.01
CA PHE A 327 14.92 -17.91 -22.03
C PHE A 327 14.84 -18.64 -20.68
N ARG A 328 15.00 -17.92 -19.58
CA ARG A 328 14.94 -18.45 -18.22
C ARG A 328 13.56 -19.00 -17.86
N THR A 329 12.49 -18.35 -18.31
CA THR A 329 11.10 -18.83 -18.15
C THR A 329 10.91 -20.15 -18.89
N LEU A 330 11.35 -20.22 -20.15
CA LEU A 330 11.23 -21.46 -20.94
C LEU A 330 12.03 -22.63 -20.35
N VAL A 331 13.25 -22.37 -19.85
CA VAL A 331 14.06 -23.38 -19.13
C VAL A 331 13.41 -23.79 -17.82
N GLY A 332 12.71 -22.85 -17.18
CA GLY A 332 11.82 -23.06 -16.05
C GLY A 332 10.77 -24.14 -16.32
N ASP A 333 9.88 -23.83 -17.25
CA ASP A 333 8.74 -24.67 -17.63
C ASP A 333 9.20 -26.05 -18.17
N TYR A 334 10.38 -26.10 -18.78
CA TYR A 334 10.92 -27.35 -19.34
C TYR A 334 11.44 -28.33 -18.28
N PHE A 335 12.19 -27.85 -17.29
CA PHE A 335 12.90 -28.71 -16.33
C PHE A 335 13.08 -28.10 -14.94
N MET A 336 13.45 -26.81 -14.87
CA MET A 336 13.89 -26.24 -13.59
C MET A 336 12.76 -26.11 -12.56
N GLU A 337 11.51 -25.93 -12.98
CA GLU A 337 10.36 -25.90 -12.07
C GLU A 337 10.20 -27.23 -11.30
N MET A 338 10.47 -28.38 -11.94
CA MET A 338 10.42 -29.68 -11.25
C MET A 338 11.51 -29.81 -10.19
N THR A 339 12.62 -29.08 -10.33
CA THR A 339 13.70 -29.09 -9.35
C THR A 339 13.50 -28.11 -8.19
N SER A 340 12.46 -27.27 -8.25
CA SER A 340 12.10 -26.32 -7.20
C SER A 340 11.98 -27.03 -5.84
N GLY A 341 12.46 -26.39 -4.77
CA GLY A 341 12.53 -26.99 -3.43
C GLY A 341 13.65 -28.03 -3.23
N SER A 342 14.47 -28.30 -4.25
CA SER A 342 15.62 -29.22 -4.14
C SER A 342 16.98 -28.51 -4.11
N VAL A 343 18.01 -29.26 -3.74
CA VAL A 343 19.41 -28.80 -3.77
C VAL A 343 19.86 -28.40 -5.19
N LEU A 344 19.33 -29.05 -6.23
CA LEU A 344 19.67 -28.72 -7.62
C LEU A 344 19.24 -27.29 -7.98
N PHE A 345 18.08 -26.86 -7.48
CA PHE A 345 17.59 -25.50 -7.71
C PHE A 345 18.47 -24.47 -7.03
N VAL A 346 18.82 -24.69 -5.75
CA VAL A 346 19.74 -23.82 -5.01
C VAL A 346 21.09 -23.70 -5.70
N LEU A 347 21.65 -24.82 -6.21
CA LEU A 347 22.90 -24.80 -6.97
C LEU A 347 22.77 -23.95 -8.24
N TRP A 348 21.66 -24.08 -8.97
CA TRP A 348 21.40 -23.28 -10.17
C TRP A 348 21.25 -21.78 -9.85
N MET A 349 20.56 -21.42 -8.77
CA MET A 349 20.49 -20.04 -8.28
C MET A 349 21.88 -19.46 -8.01
N LYS A 350 22.74 -20.22 -7.32
CA LYS A 350 24.12 -19.83 -7.04
C LYS A 350 24.94 -19.67 -8.32
N LEU A 351 24.79 -20.57 -9.29
CA LEU A 351 25.43 -20.43 -10.61
C LEU A 351 25.00 -19.14 -11.33
N MET A 352 23.76 -18.68 -11.13
CA MET A 352 23.27 -17.41 -11.67
C MET A 352 23.63 -16.18 -10.83
N GLY A 353 24.23 -16.37 -9.66
CA GLY A 353 24.80 -15.30 -8.83
C GLY A 353 24.09 -15.01 -7.52
N SER A 354 23.11 -15.83 -7.12
CA SER A 354 22.52 -15.74 -5.78
C SER A 354 23.50 -16.11 -4.69
N ASP A 355 23.37 -15.43 -3.55
CA ASP A 355 24.20 -15.62 -2.38
C ASP A 355 23.44 -16.49 -1.37
N ILE A 356 23.56 -17.81 -1.51
CA ILE A 356 22.79 -18.77 -0.71
C ILE A 356 23.75 -19.65 0.07
N ASP A 357 23.54 -19.79 1.38
CA ASP A 357 24.24 -20.78 2.19
C ASP A 357 23.74 -22.20 1.84
N ALA A 358 24.59 -22.95 1.13
CA ALA A 358 24.27 -24.31 0.68
C ALA A 358 24.60 -25.38 1.73
N SER A 359 25.28 -25.02 2.82
CA SER A 359 25.81 -25.98 3.79
C SER A 359 24.76 -26.47 4.79
N GLN A 360 23.75 -25.65 5.10
CA GLN A 360 22.78 -25.92 6.17
C GLN A 360 21.33 -25.58 5.78
N GLY A 361 20.84 -26.18 4.69
CA GLY A 361 19.40 -26.43 4.52
C GLY A 361 18.54 -25.25 4.06
N ALA A 362 19.07 -24.32 3.27
CA ALA A 362 18.24 -23.32 2.60
C ALA A 362 17.21 -24.00 1.69
N TYR A 363 15.94 -23.63 1.83
CA TYR A 363 14.83 -24.16 1.02
C TYR A 363 14.28 -23.06 0.14
N VAL A 364 14.28 -23.27 -1.18
CA VAL A 364 13.71 -22.30 -2.13
C VAL A 364 12.81 -23.03 -3.11
N ASP A 365 11.51 -22.78 -2.99
CA ASP A 365 10.49 -23.38 -3.84
C ASP A 365 9.82 -22.34 -4.75
N SER A 366 10.60 -21.41 -5.30
CA SER A 366 10.02 -20.37 -6.15
C SER A 366 10.90 -19.94 -7.30
N MET A 367 10.31 -19.99 -8.49
CA MET A 367 10.82 -19.33 -9.70
C MET A 367 10.77 -17.80 -9.61
N GLY A 368 10.04 -17.22 -8.66
CA GLY A 368 10.13 -15.79 -8.36
C GLY A 368 11.49 -15.38 -7.79
N ALA A 369 12.19 -16.29 -7.10
CA ALA A 369 13.48 -15.99 -6.46
C ALA A 369 14.64 -15.81 -7.45
N VAL A 370 14.49 -16.24 -8.69
CA VAL A 370 15.52 -16.15 -9.73
C VAL A 370 15.28 -14.99 -10.72
N LEU A 371 14.33 -14.10 -10.43
CA LEU A 371 14.07 -12.92 -11.27
C LEU A 371 15.32 -12.02 -11.31
N ASN A 372 15.95 -11.77 -10.18
CA ASN A 372 17.26 -11.13 -10.11
C ASN A 372 18.14 -11.94 -9.17
N PRO A 373 18.75 -13.04 -9.65
CA PRO A 373 19.49 -13.97 -8.81
C PRO A 373 20.56 -13.26 -7.98
N GLU A 374 21.30 -12.31 -8.57
CA GLU A 374 22.34 -11.53 -7.88
C GLU A 374 21.83 -10.59 -6.78
N MET A 375 20.52 -10.34 -6.71
CA MET A 375 19.88 -9.53 -5.68
C MET A 375 19.27 -10.37 -4.57
N VAL A 376 19.47 -11.69 -4.57
CA VAL A 376 18.93 -12.58 -3.55
C VAL A 376 20.04 -13.12 -2.67
N GLU A 377 19.92 -12.87 -1.38
CA GLU A 377 20.76 -13.40 -0.32
C GLU A 377 19.92 -14.21 0.66
N ILE A 378 20.29 -15.46 0.90
CA ILE A 378 19.59 -16.36 1.81
C ILE A 378 20.62 -17.00 2.73
N ALA A 379 20.56 -16.64 4.01
CA ALA A 379 21.40 -17.21 5.04
C ALA A 379 20.96 -18.63 5.41
N ARG A 380 21.70 -19.24 6.34
CA ARG A 380 21.46 -20.60 6.84
C ARG A 380 19.99 -20.83 7.22
N GLY A 381 19.42 -21.95 6.78
CA GLY A 381 18.04 -22.35 7.11
C GLY A 381 16.96 -21.39 6.60
N GLY A 382 17.31 -20.40 5.78
CA GLY A 382 16.35 -19.50 5.16
C GLY A 382 15.43 -20.25 4.20
N CYS A 383 14.14 -19.91 4.24
CA CYS A 383 13.09 -20.60 3.52
C CYS A 383 12.30 -19.62 2.66
N VAL A 384 12.12 -19.96 1.37
CA VAL A 384 11.28 -19.22 0.43
C VAL A 384 10.20 -20.18 -0.08
N GLY A 385 8.96 -19.87 0.27
CA GLY A 385 7.78 -20.67 -0.03
C GLY A 385 7.37 -20.61 -1.50
N ARG A 386 6.38 -21.45 -1.83
CA ARG A 386 5.94 -21.68 -3.20
C ARG A 386 5.39 -20.41 -3.85
N GLU A 387 5.81 -20.13 -5.08
CA GLU A 387 5.35 -18.97 -5.87
C GLU A 387 5.63 -17.60 -5.20
N ALA A 388 6.53 -17.52 -4.22
CA ALA A 388 6.95 -16.25 -3.64
C ALA A 388 7.75 -15.41 -4.65
N LEU A 389 7.49 -14.10 -4.72
CA LEU A 389 8.16 -13.19 -5.66
C LEU A 389 9.19 -12.34 -4.92
N LEU A 390 10.47 -12.50 -5.26
CA LEU A 390 11.56 -11.66 -4.74
C LEU A 390 11.95 -10.67 -5.84
N PHE A 391 11.37 -9.48 -5.80
CA PHE A 391 11.65 -8.42 -6.76
C PHE A 391 12.95 -7.70 -6.39
N GLY A 392 14.07 -8.10 -7.00
CA GLY A 392 15.35 -7.41 -6.82
C GLY A 392 15.44 -6.04 -7.52
N HIS A 393 14.37 -5.60 -8.20
CA HIS A 393 14.29 -4.29 -8.82
C HIS A 393 12.89 -3.68 -8.77
N ILE A 394 12.82 -2.35 -8.88
CA ILE A 394 11.59 -1.57 -9.00
C ILE A 394 11.78 -0.48 -10.06
N TYR A 395 10.68 -0.15 -10.75
CA TYR A 395 10.62 0.99 -11.65
C TYR A 395 10.25 2.24 -10.84
N GLU A 396 11.17 3.20 -10.74
CA GLU A 396 10.94 4.42 -9.95
C GLU A 396 11.65 5.65 -10.51
N GLY A 397 11.13 6.82 -10.17
CA GLY A 397 11.70 8.12 -10.50
C GLY A 397 11.44 8.63 -11.92
N GLU A 398 11.79 9.90 -12.13
CA GLU A 398 11.66 10.59 -13.42
C GLU A 398 12.54 9.93 -14.50
N GLY A 399 11.94 9.72 -15.68
CA GLY A 399 12.61 9.14 -16.85
C GLY A 399 12.60 7.60 -16.93
N GLY A 400 11.86 6.92 -16.04
CA GLY A 400 11.73 5.46 -16.06
C GLY A 400 13.04 4.75 -15.73
N LYS A 401 13.55 4.94 -14.51
CA LYS A 401 14.74 4.24 -14.02
C LYS A 401 14.33 2.94 -13.34
N VAL A 402 15.17 1.92 -13.53
CA VAL A 402 15.09 0.64 -12.83
C VAL A 402 16.14 0.67 -11.73
N LYS A 403 15.71 0.71 -10.47
CA LYS A 403 16.61 0.65 -9.31
C LYS A 403 16.67 -0.77 -8.78
N PHE A 404 17.87 -1.20 -8.43
CA PHE A 404 18.12 -2.54 -7.85
C PHE A 404 18.34 -2.46 -6.35
N GLY A 405 17.79 -3.43 -5.63
CA GLY A 405 17.94 -3.57 -4.18
C GLY A 405 18.05 -5.04 -3.79
N LYS A 406 19.05 -5.37 -2.98
CA LYS A 406 19.31 -6.74 -2.54
C LYS A 406 18.28 -7.13 -1.48
N ILE A 407 17.59 -8.26 -1.68
CA ILE A 407 16.68 -8.88 -0.73
C ILE A 407 17.49 -9.85 0.11
N ARG A 408 17.39 -9.73 1.43
CA ARG A 408 18.15 -10.55 2.38
C ARG A 408 17.21 -11.34 3.26
N VAL A 409 17.34 -12.65 3.26
CA VAL A 409 16.64 -13.57 4.16
C VAL A 409 17.65 -14.04 5.20
N GLY A 410 17.46 -13.61 6.44
CA GLY A 410 18.31 -13.94 7.58
C GLY A 410 18.24 -15.41 7.98
N GLU A 411 19.00 -15.77 9.02
CA GLU A 411 19.11 -17.15 9.46
C GLU A 411 17.75 -17.67 9.96
N GLY A 412 17.27 -18.78 9.40
CA GLY A 412 15.93 -19.31 9.71
C GLY A 412 14.78 -18.38 9.30
N GLY A 413 15.05 -17.32 8.53
CA GLY A 413 14.04 -16.41 8.02
C GLY A 413 13.11 -17.12 7.02
N PHE A 414 11.83 -16.77 7.05
CA PHE A 414 10.80 -17.39 6.22
C PHE A 414 10.09 -16.36 5.36
N VAL A 415 10.08 -16.58 4.04
CA VAL A 415 9.23 -15.87 3.07
C VAL A 415 8.11 -16.81 2.66
N GLY A 416 6.88 -16.48 3.04
CA GLY A 416 5.71 -17.32 2.82
C GLY A 416 5.34 -17.52 1.36
N SER A 417 4.55 -18.56 1.09
CA SER A 417 4.06 -18.85 -0.25
C SER A 417 3.26 -17.68 -0.81
N ARG A 418 3.50 -17.35 -2.09
CA ARG A 418 2.91 -16.19 -2.79
C ARG A 418 3.11 -14.84 -2.09
N ALA A 419 4.05 -14.76 -1.15
CA ALA A 419 4.46 -13.48 -0.61
C ALA A 419 5.29 -12.70 -1.63
N VAL A 420 5.31 -11.39 -1.50
CA VAL A 420 6.09 -10.49 -2.36
C VAL A 420 7.08 -9.72 -1.50
N ALA A 421 8.37 -9.86 -1.81
CA ALA A 421 9.43 -9.05 -1.20
C ALA A 421 9.94 -8.05 -2.23
N MET A 422 9.75 -6.76 -1.96
CA MET A 422 10.23 -5.66 -2.81
C MET A 422 11.75 -5.43 -2.66
N PRO A 423 12.37 -4.59 -3.51
CA PRO A 423 13.82 -4.38 -3.46
C PRO A 423 14.27 -3.85 -2.10
N GLY A 424 15.37 -4.39 -1.60
CA GLY A 424 15.97 -3.94 -0.34
C GLY A 424 15.34 -4.53 0.92
N VAL A 425 14.28 -5.34 0.80
CA VAL A 425 13.65 -6.01 1.95
C VAL A 425 14.66 -6.87 2.73
N ARG A 426 14.60 -6.79 4.05
CA ARG A 426 15.40 -7.61 4.96
C ARG A 426 14.48 -8.40 5.89
N VAL A 427 14.45 -9.70 5.72
CA VAL A 427 13.84 -10.61 6.70
C VAL A 427 14.92 -10.93 7.73
N GLU A 428 14.72 -10.53 8.97
CA GLU A 428 15.68 -10.78 10.04
C GLU A 428 15.80 -12.28 10.34
N SER A 429 16.81 -12.67 11.12
CA SER A 429 16.97 -14.06 11.55
C SER A 429 15.75 -14.49 12.38
N GLY A 430 15.08 -15.56 11.97
CA GLY A 430 13.80 -16.00 12.53
C GLY A 430 12.59 -15.12 12.16
N GLY A 431 12.78 -14.10 11.31
CA GLY A 431 11.71 -13.26 10.76
C GLY A 431 10.78 -14.06 9.85
N CYS A 432 9.50 -13.70 9.84
CA CYS A 432 8.48 -14.40 9.08
C CYS A 432 7.64 -13.41 8.26
N LEU A 433 7.86 -13.38 6.95
CA LEU A 433 6.96 -12.72 6.00
C LEU A 433 5.85 -13.70 5.66
N GLY A 434 4.61 -13.39 6.08
CA GLY A 434 3.47 -14.29 5.96
C GLY A 434 3.12 -14.66 4.51
N ALA A 435 2.42 -15.77 4.31
CA ALA A 435 1.90 -16.12 2.99
C ALA A 435 0.94 -15.02 2.46
N LEU A 436 0.92 -14.79 1.15
CA LEU A 436 0.09 -13.76 0.49
C LEU A 436 0.33 -12.32 0.98
N SER A 437 1.42 -12.07 1.71
CA SER A 437 1.76 -10.72 2.21
C SER A 437 2.75 -9.99 1.29
N LEU A 438 2.82 -8.68 1.45
CA LEU A 438 3.74 -7.80 0.74
C LEU A 438 4.66 -7.13 1.75
N ALA A 439 5.98 -7.30 1.59
CA ALA A 439 6.98 -6.46 2.24
C ALA A 439 7.39 -5.36 1.26
N MET A 440 7.17 -4.11 1.68
CA MET A 440 7.46 -2.91 0.91
C MET A 440 8.96 -2.66 0.77
N LYS A 441 9.33 -1.75 -0.13
CA LYS A 441 10.73 -1.44 -0.44
C LYS A 441 11.50 -1.07 0.83
N GLU A 442 12.69 -1.66 0.99
CA GLU A 442 13.59 -1.42 2.14
C GLU A 442 12.98 -1.75 3.53
N GLU A 443 11.84 -2.47 3.57
CA GLU A 443 11.19 -2.87 4.81
C GLU A 443 11.99 -3.96 5.55
N ILE A 444 11.97 -3.91 6.88
CA ILE A 444 12.59 -4.89 7.76
C ILE A 444 11.50 -5.75 8.41
N VAL A 445 11.46 -7.03 8.05
CA VAL A 445 10.54 -8.01 8.64
C VAL A 445 11.21 -8.59 9.89
N LYS A 446 10.78 -8.11 11.05
CA LYS A 446 11.33 -8.48 12.36
C LYS A 446 10.95 -9.91 12.77
N SER A 447 11.83 -10.55 13.56
CA SER A 447 11.48 -11.78 14.28
C SER A 447 10.46 -11.51 15.38
N ARG A 448 9.47 -12.40 15.54
CA ARG A 448 8.49 -12.32 16.64
C ARG A 448 9.07 -12.75 17.98
#